data_AF-A0A0D3E3C3-F1
#
_entry.id   AF-A0A0D3E3C3-F1
#
_cell.length_a   1.000
_cell.length_b   1.000
_cell.length_c   1.000
_cell.angle_alpha   90.00
_cell.angle_beta   90.00
_cell.angle_gamma   90.00
#
_symmetry.space_group_name_H-M   'P 1'
#
loop_
_entity.id
_entity.type
_entity.pdbx_description
1 polymer ?
#
loop_
_entity_poly.entity_id
_entity_poly.type
_entity_poly.pdbx_seq_one_letter_code
_entity_poly.pdbx_strand_id
1 'polypeptide(L)'
;MDPTEERSHSKKQKDYVNMLSYTCDSEYGIPRRCTCGGRIIDEVRVKQEYDTQSGKRFFTCANHEADGFHYRQPWVIGVQEQIESLTKRLEEAEQLLN
;
A
#
# COMPACT_ATOMS: atom_id res chain seq x y z
N MET A 1 12.28 30.31 20.86
CA MET A 1 11.77 29.53 19.71
C MET A 1 10.28 29.78 19.59
N ASP A 2 9.77 29.98 18.38
CA ASP A 2 8.34 30.18 18.17
C ASP A 2 7.58 28.84 18.37
N PRO A 3 6.60 28.75 19.29
CA PRO A 3 5.83 27.51 19.50
C PRO A 3 5.13 26.99 18.24
N THR A 4 4.77 27.86 17.30
CA THR A 4 4.17 27.45 16.02
C THR A 4 5.18 26.76 15.11
N GLU A 5 6.41 27.26 15.03
CA GLU A 5 7.50 26.63 14.28
C GLU A 5 7.88 25.26 14.86
N GLU A 6 7.97 25.14 16.19
CA GLU A 6 8.28 23.85 16.84
C GLU A 6 7.22 22.79 16.55
N ARG A 7 5.93 23.16 16.58
CA ARG A 7 4.82 22.26 16.22
C ARG A 7 4.90 21.83 14.75
N SER A 8 5.18 22.77 13.86
CA SER A 8 5.35 22.49 12.43
C SER A 8 6.52 21.55 12.17
N HIS A 9 7.66 21.78 12.81
CA HIS A 9 8.83 20.92 12.71
C HIS A 9 8.54 19.49 13.21
N SER A 10 7.92 19.37 14.39
CA SER A 10 7.53 18.05 14.94
C SER A 10 6.55 17.32 14.02
N LYS A 11 5.59 18.03 13.42
CA LYS A 11 4.64 17.45 12.45
C LYS A 11 5.38 16.88 11.24
N LYS A 12 6.29 17.65 10.62
CA LYS A 12 7.07 17.21 9.47
C LYS A 12 7.92 15.98 9.78
N GLN A 13 8.54 15.94 10.96
CA GLN A 13 9.37 14.81 11.37
C GLN A 13 8.53 13.54 11.55
N LYS A 14 7.34 13.64 12.15
CA LYS A 14 6.38 12.53 12.26
C LYS A 14 5.91 12.05 10.89
N ASP A 15 5.60 12.98 9.99
CA ASP A 15 5.13 12.64 8.64
C ASP A 15 6.23 11.93 7.84
N TYR A 16 7.49 12.35 7.99
CA TYR A 16 8.64 11.67 7.39
C TYR A 16 8.81 10.23 7.91
N VAL A 17 8.76 10.04 9.24
CA VAL A 17 8.85 8.68 9.83
C VAL A 17 7.71 7.79 9.34
N ASN A 18 6.48 8.31 9.31
CA ASN A 18 5.33 7.57 8.80
C ASN A 18 5.52 7.17 7.33
N MET A 19 6.01 8.09 6.49
CA MET A 19 6.28 7.81 5.08
C MET A 19 7.30 6.68 4.91
N LEU A 20 8.37 6.67 5.69
CA LEU A 20 9.36 5.57 5.69
C LEU A 20 8.70 4.23 6.07
N SER A 21 7.90 4.20 7.12
CA SER A 21 7.17 2.99 7.52
C SER A 21 6.22 2.51 6.43
N TYR A 22 5.46 3.40 5.78
CA TYR A 22 4.57 3.02 4.67
C TYR A 22 5.33 2.52 3.45
N THR A 23 6.56 2.99 3.24
CA THR A 23 7.42 2.50 2.16
C THR A 23 7.84 1.06 2.43
N CYS A 24 8.32 0.76 3.64
CA CYS A 24 8.63 -0.61 4.04
C CYS A 24 7.41 -1.54 3.97
N ASP A 25 6.23 -1.08 4.40
CA ASP A 25 4.98 -1.83 4.30
C ASP A 25 4.59 -2.18 2.84
N SER A 26 5.13 -1.46 1.86
CA SER A 26 4.84 -1.67 0.43
C SER A 26 5.85 -2.56 -0.30
N GLU A 27 6.87 -3.07 0.39
CA GLU A 27 7.88 -3.94 -0.23
C GLU A 27 7.34 -5.32 -0.61
N TYR A 28 6.39 -5.87 0.16
CA TYR A 28 5.79 -7.18 -0.10
C TYR A 28 4.31 -7.22 0.27
N GLY A 29 3.48 -7.69 -0.66
CA GLY A 29 2.05 -7.85 -0.43
C GLY A 29 1.28 -6.54 -0.60
N ILE A 30 0.11 -6.47 0.03
CA ILE A 30 -0.79 -5.33 -0.11
C ILE A 30 -0.53 -4.35 1.05
N PRO A 31 0.02 -3.15 0.78
CA PRO A 31 0.30 -2.20 1.84
C PRO A 31 -0.98 -1.69 2.49
N ARG A 32 -0.89 -1.33 3.78
CA ARG A 32 -2.03 -0.73 4.51
C ARG A 32 -2.28 0.71 4.05
N ARG A 33 -1.21 1.42 3.68
CA ARG A 33 -1.21 2.80 3.23
C ARG A 33 -0.18 2.99 2.12
N CYS A 34 -0.49 3.89 1.20
CA CYS A 34 0.49 4.39 0.24
C CYS A 34 1.55 5.22 1.00
N THR A 35 2.74 5.35 0.42
CA THR A 35 3.82 6.25 0.85
C THR A 35 3.35 7.68 1.14
N CYS A 36 2.38 8.20 0.37
CA CYS A 36 1.75 9.50 0.61
C CYS A 36 0.82 9.57 1.85
N GLY A 37 0.61 8.45 2.56
CA GLY A 37 -0.32 8.30 3.68
C GLY A 37 -1.77 7.97 3.28
N GLY A 38 -2.07 8.00 1.98
CA GLY A 38 -3.37 7.63 1.41
C GLY A 38 -3.76 6.19 1.71
N ARG A 39 -5.06 5.94 1.88
CA ARG A 39 -5.58 4.57 2.06
C ARG A 39 -5.48 3.79 0.75
N ILE A 40 -5.24 2.48 0.84
CA ILE A 40 -5.38 1.57 -0.30
C ILE A 40 -6.85 1.15 -0.42
N ILE A 41 -7.40 1.22 -1.63
CA ILE A 41 -8.78 0.88 -1.98
C ILE A 41 -8.80 -0.25 -3.03
N ASP A 42 -9.87 -1.05 -3.04
CA ASP A 42 -10.16 -2.01 -4.12
C ASP A 42 -10.84 -1.25 -5.27
N GLU A 43 -10.05 -0.95 -6.29
CA GLU A 43 -10.50 -0.29 -7.52
C GLU A 43 -11.00 -1.35 -8.50
N VAL A 44 -12.28 -1.28 -8.85
CA VAL A 44 -12.85 -2.02 -9.99
C VAL A 44 -12.88 -1.09 -11.21
N ARG A 45 -12.04 -1.35 -12.21
CA ARG A 45 -12.01 -0.55 -13.42
C ARG A 45 -13.27 -0.80 -14.25
N VAL A 46 -14.06 0.27 -14.46
CA VAL A 46 -15.21 0.26 -15.36
C VAL A 46 -14.72 0.05 -16.79
N LYS A 47 -15.42 -0.81 -17.54
CA LYS A 47 -15.09 -1.15 -18.92
C LYS A 47 -15.01 0.13 -19.76
N GLN A 48 -13.84 0.44 -20.30
CA GLN A 48 -13.69 1.44 -21.36
C GLN A 48 -14.07 0.84 -22.72
N GLU A 49 -14.42 1.67 -23.70
CA GLU A 49 -14.92 1.24 -25.02
C GLU A 49 -13.97 0.24 -25.72
N TYR A 50 -12.66 0.37 -25.46
CA TYR A 50 -11.60 -0.49 -26.01
C TYR A 50 -11.09 -1.58 -25.05
N ASP A 51 -11.62 -1.67 -23.83
CA ASP A 51 -11.25 -2.72 -22.88
C ASP A 51 -11.98 -4.02 -23.27
N THR A 52 -11.23 -4.99 -23.81
CA THR A 52 -11.75 -6.33 -24.15
C THR A 52 -12.14 -7.14 -22.91
N GLN A 53 -11.70 -6.71 -21.72
CA GLN A 53 -11.97 -7.36 -20.45
C GLN A 53 -12.53 -6.34 -19.44
N SER A 54 -13.84 -6.37 -19.22
CA SER A 54 -14.49 -5.64 -18.14
C SER A 54 -14.11 -6.21 -16.77
N GLY A 55 -13.96 -5.34 -15.76
CA GLY A 55 -13.84 -5.79 -14.37
C GLY A 55 -12.42 -6.08 -13.89
N LYS A 56 -11.40 -5.48 -14.51
CA LYS A 56 -10.03 -5.50 -13.98
C LYS A 56 -10.02 -4.86 -12.59
N ARG A 57 -9.41 -5.53 -11.62
CA ARG A 57 -9.33 -5.07 -10.23
C ARG A 57 -7.91 -4.68 -9.87
N PHE A 58 -7.78 -3.64 -9.07
CA PHE A 58 -6.51 -3.12 -8.58
C PHE A 58 -6.60 -2.78 -7.10
N PHE A 59 -5.49 -2.92 -6.39
CA PHE A 59 -5.28 -2.22 -5.13
C PHE A 59 -4.65 -0.87 -5.46
N THR A 60 -5.35 0.22 -5.12
CA THR A 60 -4.98 1.56 -5.57
C THR A 60 -4.96 2.54 -4.41
N CYS A 61 -4.02 3.47 -4.39
CA CYS A 61 -4.05 4.60 -3.47
C CYS A 61 -5.29 5.47 -3.74
N ALA A 62 -6.01 5.88 -2.70
CA ALA A 62 -7.16 6.79 -2.84
C ALA A 62 -6.80 8.15 -3.47
N ASN A 63 -5.53 8.53 -3.43
CA ASN A 63 -5.00 9.76 -4.04
C ASN A 63 -4.29 9.47 -5.37
N HIS A 64 -4.55 8.35 -6.04
CA HIS A 64 -3.84 7.99 -7.25
C HIS A 64 -4.18 8.94 -8.42
N GLU A 65 -3.15 9.58 -8.98
CA GLU A 65 -3.27 10.56 -10.08
C GLU A 65 -2.57 10.10 -11.37
N ALA A 66 -2.17 8.82 -11.47
CA ALA A 66 -1.40 8.26 -12.59
C ALA A 66 -0.05 8.96 -12.85
N ASP A 67 0.54 9.54 -11.81
CA ASP A 67 1.83 10.23 -11.80
C ASP A 67 3.04 9.32 -11.58
N GLY A 68 2.79 8.04 -11.25
CA GLY A 68 3.82 7.05 -10.94
C GLY A 68 4.32 7.08 -9.49
N PHE A 69 3.83 7.99 -8.65
CA PHE A 69 4.23 8.08 -7.23
C PHE A 69 3.26 7.37 -6.29
N HIS A 70 2.05 7.09 -6.75
CA HIS A 70 1.01 6.44 -5.96
C HIS A 70 0.90 4.95 -6.24
N TYR A 71 0.83 4.17 -5.16
CA TYR A 71 0.63 2.72 -5.22
C TYR A 71 -0.59 2.37 -6.08
N ARG A 72 -0.38 1.50 -7.07
CA ARG A 72 -1.43 0.87 -7.87
C ARG A 72 -0.93 -0.46 -8.40
N GLN A 73 -1.46 -1.55 -7.87
CA GLN A 73 -1.06 -2.92 -8.22
C GLN A 73 -2.27 -3.74 -8.68
N PRO A 74 -2.16 -4.54 -9.75
CA PRO A 74 -3.21 -5.50 -10.11
C PRO A 74 -3.57 -6.41 -8.92
N TRP A 75 -4.87 -6.64 -8.72
CA TRP A 75 -5.37 -7.43 -7.59
C TRP A 75 -4.72 -8.81 -7.48
N VAL A 76 -4.52 -9.49 -8.63
CA VAL A 76 -3.91 -10.82 -8.69
C VAL A 76 -2.49 -10.86 -8.13
N ILE A 77 -1.68 -9.82 -8.38
CA ILE A 77 -0.30 -9.74 -7.89
C ILE A 77 -0.31 -9.54 -6.39
N GLY A 78 -1.06 -8.55 -5.89
CA GLY A 78 -1.14 -8.28 -4.45
C GLY A 78 -1.68 -9.46 -3.64
N VAL A 79 -2.66 -10.18 -4.16
CA VAL A 79 -3.20 -11.38 -3.50
C VAL A 79 -2.18 -12.51 -3.50
N GLN A 80 -1.48 -12.74 -4.61
CA GLN A 80 -0.47 -13.78 -4.69
C GLN A 80 0.65 -13.52 -3.67
N GLU A 81 1.22 -12.32 -3.64
CA GLU A 81 2.26 -11.93 -2.67
C GLU A 81 1.78 -12.07 -1.23
N GLN A 82 0.51 -11.69 -0.96
CA GLN A 82 -0.08 -11.83 0.37
C GLN A 82 -0.23 -13.30 0.79
N ILE A 83 -0.63 -14.18 -0.13
CA ILE A 83 -0.74 -15.62 0.12
C ILE A 83 0.65 -16.21 0.39
N GLU A 84 1.64 -15.90 -0.45
CA GLU A 84 3.02 -16.39 -0.27
C GLU A 84 3.59 -15.97 1.11
N SER A 85 3.38 -14.72 1.50
CA SER A 85 3.78 -14.21 2.82
C SER A 85 3.07 -14.92 3.98
N LEU A 86 1.76 -15.16 3.85
CA LEU A 86 0.97 -15.85 4.88
C LEU A 86 1.36 -17.33 5.00
N THR A 87 1.56 -18.01 3.87
CA THR A 87 2.01 -19.40 3.83
C THR A 87 3.35 -19.54 4.53
N LYS A 88 4.33 -18.69 4.21
CA LYS A 88 5.65 -18.70 4.87
C LYS A 88 5.54 -18.52 6.39
N ARG A 89 4.75 -17.55 6.85
CA ARG A 89 4.53 -17.30 8.29
C ARG A 89 3.83 -18.47 8.99
N LEU A 90 2.95 -19.18 8.28
CA LEU A 90 2.30 -20.37 8.80
C LEU A 90 3.31 -21.51 8.97
N GLU A 91 4.12 -21.78 7.95
CA GLU A 91 5.18 -22.80 8.00
C GLU A 91 6.18 -22.53 9.13
N GLU A 92 6.61 -21.27 9.30
CA GLU A 92 7.48 -20.85 10.41
C GLU A 92 6.83 -21.07 11.78
N ALA A 93 5.53 -20.79 11.92
CA ALA A 93 4.80 -21.01 13.16
C ALA A 93 4.61 -22.51 13.48
N GLU A 94 4.35 -23.34 12.47
CA GLU A 94 4.23 -24.78 12.62
C GLU A 94 5.54 -25.43 13.09
N GLN A 95 6.71 -24.91 12.65
CA GLN A 95 8.02 -25.37 13.11
C GLN A 95 8.27 -25.11 14.59
N LEU A 96 7.66 -24.08 15.18
CA LEU A 96 7.81 -23.77 16.61
C LEU A 96 6.93 -24.64 17.51
N LEU A 97 5.91 -25.28 16.95
CA LEU A 97 4.95 -26.13 17.67
C LEU A 97 5.36 -27.60 17.71
N ASN A 98 6.30 -28.01 16.86
CA ASN A 98 6.87 -29.36 16.76
C ASN A 98 8.23 -29.46 17.46
#